data_AF-A0A2T4VCT7-F1
#
_entry.id   AF-A0A2T4VCT7-F1
#
_cell.length_a   1.000
_cell.length_b   1.000
_cell.length_c   1.000
_cell.angle_alpha   90.00
_cell.angle_beta   90.00
_cell.angle_gamma   90.00
#
_symmetry.space_group_name_H-M   'P 1'
#
loop_
_entity.id
_entity.type
_entity.pdbx_description
1 polymer ?
#
loop_
_entity_poly.entity_id
_entity_poly.type
_entity_poly.pdbx_seq_one_letter_code
_entity_poly.pdbx_strand_id
1 'polypeptide(L)'
;MSRWHLWAVLAPGEPARLESRALGIVMPDWDEEDGEELPFEVIPGSGRYHAIVGTDPSDVGAEMQLAEELSLECDEPVYSIERANDPWTVMSWRNGALEVLEVGPEALAKSLGCPLPESESPADSPARKPLQTVALAEGVHEQEARRALEEDAGEPLPPGHYRLEDSPRGLLIASGTGDIGYADMTVSERFPHATVYAVTASPNLEMFFVTVFRKGESIEKFAQPKPAISSRPTVNEIKGERSPERILAALGIPAEWFRNE
;
A
#
# COMPACT_ATOMS: atom_id res chain seq x y z
N MET A 1 12.32 4.59 -20.11
CA MET A 1 12.11 4.56 -18.66
C MET A 1 11.07 3.48 -18.42
N SER A 2 11.47 2.36 -17.83
CA SER A 2 10.61 1.20 -17.61
C SER A 2 9.50 1.60 -16.63
N ARG A 3 8.23 1.56 -17.06
CA ARG A 3 7.02 1.85 -16.26
C ARG A 3 6.85 0.71 -15.25
N TRP A 4 7.56 0.80 -14.13
CA TRP A 4 7.43 -0.19 -13.07
C TRP A 4 6.21 0.12 -12.23
N HIS A 5 5.20 -0.73 -12.35
CA HIS A 5 3.95 -0.61 -11.63
C HIS A 5 4.06 -1.29 -10.26
N LEU A 6 3.92 -0.50 -9.20
CA LEU A 6 4.15 -0.91 -7.81
C LEU A 6 2.95 -1.59 -7.16
N TRP A 7 1.80 -1.55 -7.82
CA TRP A 7 0.62 -2.31 -7.45
C TRP A 7 -0.26 -2.54 -8.68
N ALA A 8 -1.16 -3.52 -8.59
CA ALA A 8 -2.20 -3.76 -9.59
C ALA A 8 -3.49 -4.26 -8.93
N VAL A 9 -4.63 -3.94 -9.52
CA VAL A 9 -5.94 -4.50 -9.18
C VAL A 9 -6.49 -5.24 -10.39
N LEU A 10 -6.83 -6.52 -10.25
CA LEU A 10 -7.48 -7.31 -11.28
C LEU A 10 -8.98 -7.36 -10.97
N ALA A 11 -9.76 -6.61 -11.75
CA ALA A 11 -11.20 -6.48 -11.52
C ALA A 11 -12.00 -6.96 -12.75
N PRO A 12 -13.16 -7.60 -12.55
CA PRO A 12 -14.08 -7.92 -13.62
C PRO A 12 -14.97 -6.73 -13.98
N GLY A 13 -15.29 -6.55 -15.26
CA GLY A 13 -16.23 -5.51 -15.69
C GLY A 13 -15.88 -4.88 -17.03
N GLU A 14 -16.62 -3.86 -17.44
CA GLU A 14 -16.28 -3.08 -18.65
C GLU A 14 -15.12 -2.11 -18.35
N PRO A 15 -14.05 -2.05 -19.17
CA PRO A 15 -12.87 -1.20 -18.89
C PRO A 15 -13.20 0.26 -18.60
N ALA A 16 -14.08 0.87 -19.38
CA ALA A 16 -14.49 2.28 -19.18
C ALA A 16 -15.25 2.50 -17.86
N ARG A 17 -16.01 1.49 -17.40
CA ARG A 17 -16.67 1.53 -16.09
C ARG A 17 -15.63 1.42 -14.98
N LEU A 18 -14.67 0.51 -15.11
CA LEU A 18 -13.60 0.32 -14.13
C LEU A 18 -12.76 1.59 -14.00
N GLU A 19 -12.40 2.23 -15.11
CA GLU A 19 -11.68 3.51 -15.14
C GLU A 19 -12.46 4.61 -14.40
N SER A 20 -13.73 4.81 -14.75
CA SER A 20 -14.58 5.82 -14.10
C SER A 20 -14.80 5.56 -12.60
N ARG A 21 -14.95 4.30 -12.19
CA ARG A 21 -15.09 3.95 -10.76
C ARG A 21 -13.79 4.09 -10.01
N ALA A 22 -12.67 3.62 -10.56
CA ALA A 22 -11.36 3.76 -9.97
C ALA A 22 -11.01 5.25 -9.75
N LEU A 23 -11.34 6.09 -10.73
CA LEU A 23 -11.20 7.54 -10.63
C LEU A 23 -12.03 8.11 -9.46
N GLY A 24 -13.31 7.75 -9.35
CA GLY A 24 -14.16 8.23 -8.26
C GLY A 24 -13.76 7.74 -6.86
N ILE A 25 -13.06 6.60 -6.77
CA ILE A 25 -12.55 6.05 -5.50
C ILE A 25 -11.23 6.73 -5.11
N VAL A 26 -10.32 6.87 -6.06
CA VAL A 26 -8.94 7.35 -5.81
C VAL A 26 -8.86 8.88 -5.82
N MET A 27 -9.76 9.55 -6.55
CA MET A 27 -9.79 11.00 -6.72
C MET A 27 -11.24 11.54 -6.68
N PRO A 28 -11.89 11.56 -5.51
CA PRO A 28 -13.30 11.97 -5.38
C PRO A 28 -13.56 13.46 -5.74
N ASP A 29 -12.52 14.30 -5.76
CA ASP A 29 -12.60 15.73 -6.07
C ASP A 29 -11.96 16.09 -7.45
N TRP A 30 -11.82 15.12 -8.37
CA TRP A 30 -11.20 15.39 -9.68
C TRP A 30 -12.15 16.13 -10.64
N ASP A 31 -11.74 17.31 -11.08
CA ASP A 31 -12.38 18.06 -12.17
C ASP A 31 -11.58 17.87 -13.47
N GLU A 32 -12.25 17.44 -14.56
CA GLU A 32 -11.66 17.18 -15.89
C GLU A 32 -10.94 18.40 -16.52
N GLU A 33 -11.06 19.60 -15.95
CA GLU A 33 -10.64 20.86 -16.59
C GLU A 33 -9.10 21.04 -16.70
N ASP A 34 -8.28 20.31 -15.95
CA ASP A 34 -6.82 20.53 -15.92
C ASP A 34 -5.99 19.60 -16.82
N GLY A 35 -6.60 18.68 -17.57
CA GLY A 35 -5.89 17.86 -18.58
C GLY A 35 -4.77 16.97 -17.99
N GLU A 36 -4.89 16.58 -16.73
CA GLU A 36 -3.87 15.84 -15.96
C GLU A 36 -3.85 14.34 -16.29
N GLU A 37 -2.66 13.72 -16.29
CA GLU A 37 -2.51 12.27 -16.49
C GLU A 37 -3.00 11.49 -15.26
N LEU A 38 -3.68 10.36 -15.48
CA LEU A 38 -4.23 9.54 -14.39
C LEU A 38 -3.13 8.84 -13.56
N PRO A 39 -3.30 8.70 -12.23
CA PRO A 39 -2.37 7.98 -11.34
C PRO A 39 -2.36 6.45 -11.56
N PHE A 40 -3.18 5.96 -12.49
CA PHE A 40 -3.27 4.57 -12.88
C PHE A 40 -3.59 4.45 -14.36
N GLU A 41 -3.35 3.26 -14.91
CA GLU A 41 -3.74 2.87 -16.27
C GLU A 41 -4.66 1.65 -16.19
N VAL A 42 -5.75 1.62 -16.96
CA VAL A 42 -6.58 0.43 -17.13
C VAL A 42 -6.11 -0.34 -18.37
N ILE A 43 -5.60 -1.55 -18.16
CA ILE A 43 -5.10 -2.45 -19.19
C ILE A 43 -6.17 -3.53 -19.46
N PRO A 44 -6.81 -3.52 -20.64
CA PRO A 44 -7.82 -4.51 -20.95
C PRO A 44 -7.23 -5.93 -21.04
N GLY A 45 -7.73 -6.85 -20.23
CA GLY A 45 -7.51 -8.28 -20.44
C GLY A 45 -8.30 -8.84 -21.62
N SER A 46 -7.94 -10.06 -22.00
CA SER A 46 -8.57 -10.87 -23.05
C SER A 46 -9.87 -11.55 -22.61
N GLY A 47 -10.22 -11.46 -21.33
CA GLY A 47 -11.40 -12.06 -20.72
C GLY A 47 -12.27 -11.02 -20.02
N ARG A 48 -12.98 -11.47 -18.98
CA ARG A 48 -13.84 -10.59 -18.15
C ARG A 48 -13.07 -9.70 -17.19
N TYR A 49 -11.81 -10.06 -16.91
CA TYR A 49 -10.94 -9.34 -16.00
C TYR A 49 -10.03 -8.36 -16.76
N HIS A 50 -9.83 -7.21 -16.16
CA HIS A 50 -8.92 -6.17 -16.61
C HIS A 50 -8.05 -5.71 -15.44
N ALA A 51 -6.87 -5.15 -15.74
CA ALA A 51 -5.94 -4.70 -14.73
C ALA A 51 -6.03 -3.18 -14.60
N ILE A 52 -6.17 -2.70 -13.38
CA ILE A 52 -5.94 -1.29 -13.01
C ILE A 52 -4.56 -1.25 -12.39
N VAL A 53 -3.66 -0.47 -12.97
CA VAL A 53 -2.24 -0.58 -12.65
C VAL A 53 -1.70 0.78 -12.26
N GLY A 54 -1.15 0.89 -11.06
CA GLY A 54 -0.58 2.14 -10.54
C GLY A 54 0.61 2.61 -11.35
N THR A 55 0.60 3.88 -11.76
CA THR A 55 1.70 4.49 -12.53
C THR A 55 2.67 5.28 -11.66
N ASP A 56 2.28 5.59 -10.41
CA ASP A 56 3.10 6.34 -9.46
C ASP A 56 3.41 5.53 -8.16
N PRO A 57 4.69 5.47 -7.73
CA PRO A 57 5.09 4.86 -6.46
C PRO A 57 4.40 5.40 -5.21
N SER A 58 3.98 6.66 -5.23
CA SER A 58 3.33 7.30 -4.10
C SER A 58 1.91 6.78 -3.85
N ASP A 59 1.35 6.01 -4.79
CA ASP A 59 0.00 5.45 -4.71
C ASP A 59 -0.07 4.04 -4.10
N VAL A 60 1.03 3.53 -3.52
CA VAL A 60 0.99 2.28 -2.73
C VAL A 60 -0.06 2.39 -1.62
N GLY A 61 -0.87 1.33 -1.47
CA GLY A 61 -2.05 1.27 -0.60
C GLY A 61 -3.36 1.67 -1.30
N ALA A 62 -3.34 2.20 -2.54
CA ALA A 62 -4.55 2.48 -3.30
C ALA A 62 -5.21 1.20 -3.84
N GLU A 63 -4.41 0.15 -4.10
CA GLU A 63 -4.90 -1.13 -4.61
C GLU A 63 -5.89 -1.81 -3.67
N MET A 64 -5.77 -1.63 -2.35
CA MET A 64 -6.70 -2.17 -1.37
C MET A 64 -8.04 -1.47 -1.43
N GLN A 65 -8.04 -0.14 -1.31
CA GLN A 65 -9.26 0.67 -1.32
C GLN A 65 -10.03 0.45 -2.64
N LEU A 66 -9.29 0.40 -3.76
CA LEU A 66 -9.87 0.05 -5.06
C LEU A 66 -10.47 -1.35 -5.06
N ALA A 67 -9.72 -2.36 -4.59
CA ALA A 67 -10.19 -3.73 -4.64
C ALA A 67 -11.39 -3.99 -3.70
N GLU A 68 -11.38 -3.40 -2.50
CA GLU A 68 -12.49 -3.46 -1.56
C GLU A 68 -13.76 -2.86 -2.16
N GLU A 69 -13.73 -1.60 -2.58
CA GLU A 69 -14.89 -0.89 -3.13
C GLU A 69 -15.42 -1.56 -4.40
N LEU A 70 -14.53 -1.98 -5.32
CA LEU A 70 -14.95 -2.70 -6.52
C LEU A 70 -15.55 -4.07 -6.19
N SER A 71 -15.07 -4.74 -5.14
CA SER A 71 -15.61 -6.05 -4.72
C SER A 71 -17.02 -5.98 -4.14
N LEU A 72 -17.46 -4.80 -3.69
CA LEU A 72 -18.84 -4.55 -3.26
C LEU A 72 -19.82 -4.44 -4.44
N GLU A 73 -19.31 -4.20 -5.64
CA GLU A 73 -20.11 -3.97 -6.85
C GLU A 73 -20.27 -5.20 -7.74
N CYS A 74 -19.65 -6.33 -7.39
CA CYS A 74 -19.66 -7.56 -8.19
C CYS A 74 -19.64 -8.84 -7.34
N ASP A 75 -20.16 -9.94 -7.91
CA ASP A 75 -20.15 -11.25 -7.27
C ASP A 75 -18.80 -11.97 -7.43
N GLU A 76 -18.06 -11.65 -8.50
CA GLU A 76 -16.73 -12.18 -8.74
C GLU A 76 -15.67 -11.53 -7.83
N PRO A 77 -14.60 -12.26 -7.48
CA PRO A 77 -13.53 -11.72 -6.65
C PRO A 77 -12.76 -10.64 -7.41
N VAL A 78 -12.39 -9.56 -6.71
CA VAL A 78 -11.44 -8.55 -7.18
C VAL A 78 -10.10 -8.83 -6.52
N TYR A 79 -9.00 -8.78 -7.28
CA TYR A 79 -7.70 -9.11 -6.72
C TYR A 79 -6.82 -7.87 -6.59
N SER A 80 -6.26 -7.61 -5.41
CA SER A 80 -5.18 -6.63 -5.25
C SER A 80 -3.83 -7.33 -5.25
N ILE A 81 -2.84 -6.71 -5.88
CA ILE A 81 -1.47 -7.20 -6.00
C ILE A 81 -0.55 -6.06 -5.56
N GLU A 82 0.20 -6.28 -4.49
CA GLU A 82 1.18 -5.33 -4.00
C GLU A 82 2.58 -5.73 -4.48
N ARG A 83 3.09 -5.00 -5.47
CA ARG A 83 4.41 -5.24 -6.09
C ARG A 83 5.55 -4.49 -5.40
N ALA A 84 5.25 -3.62 -4.44
CA ALA A 84 6.23 -2.98 -3.57
C ALA A 84 6.89 -3.96 -2.58
N ASN A 85 6.28 -5.14 -2.38
CA ASN A 85 6.70 -6.18 -1.44
C ASN A 85 7.43 -7.35 -2.14
N ASP A 86 8.39 -7.97 -1.45
CA ASP A 86 8.97 -9.27 -1.84
C ASP A 86 8.82 -10.26 -0.67
N PRO A 87 8.10 -11.39 -0.81
CA PRO A 87 7.38 -11.81 -2.01
C PRO A 87 6.15 -10.95 -2.30
N TRP A 88 5.76 -10.88 -3.57
CA TRP A 88 4.52 -10.21 -3.99
C TRP A 88 3.32 -10.80 -3.28
N THR A 89 2.53 -9.94 -2.63
CA THR A 89 1.32 -10.37 -1.94
C THR A 89 0.13 -10.21 -2.87
N VAL A 90 -0.64 -11.29 -3.01
CA VAL A 90 -1.88 -11.33 -3.79
C VAL A 90 -3.04 -11.52 -2.83
N MET A 91 -4.09 -10.74 -3.01
CA MET A 91 -5.30 -10.83 -2.20
C MET A 91 -6.53 -10.91 -3.06
N SER A 92 -7.53 -11.60 -2.54
CA SER A 92 -8.85 -11.72 -3.10
C SER A 92 -9.83 -10.97 -2.20
N TRP A 93 -10.57 -10.05 -2.80
CA TRP A 93 -11.64 -9.30 -2.18
C TRP A 93 -12.98 -9.79 -2.71
N ARG A 94 -13.89 -10.12 -1.81
CA ARG A 94 -15.26 -10.52 -2.16
C ARG A 94 -16.24 -9.84 -1.24
N ASN A 95 -17.08 -8.97 -1.79
CA ASN A 95 -18.07 -8.23 -1.02
C ASN A 95 -17.45 -7.55 0.22
N GLY A 96 -16.30 -6.89 0.02
CA GLY A 96 -15.51 -6.22 1.06
C GLY A 96 -14.67 -7.13 1.95
N ALA A 97 -14.84 -8.45 1.88
CA ALA A 97 -14.05 -9.38 2.68
C ALA A 97 -12.72 -9.73 2.00
N LEU A 98 -11.63 -9.60 2.74
CA LEU A 98 -10.26 -9.86 2.33
C LEU A 98 -9.84 -11.33 2.59
N GLU A 99 -9.16 -11.93 1.63
CA GLU A 99 -8.45 -13.21 1.77
C GLU A 99 -7.06 -13.10 1.11
N VAL A 100 -5.99 -13.44 1.84
CA VAL A 100 -4.63 -13.48 1.29
C VAL A 100 -4.41 -14.81 0.55
N LEU A 101 -3.89 -14.75 -0.68
CA LEU A 101 -3.68 -15.93 -1.51
C LEU A 101 -2.19 -16.27 -1.68
N GLU A 102 -1.85 -17.53 -1.46
CA GLU A 102 -0.52 -18.10 -1.78
C GLU A 102 -0.38 -18.41 -3.28
N VAL A 103 -0.56 -17.39 -4.13
CA VAL A 103 -0.43 -17.52 -5.59
C VAL A 103 0.52 -16.47 -6.15
N GLY A 104 1.30 -16.86 -7.16
CA GLY A 104 2.14 -15.90 -7.88
C GLY A 104 1.28 -14.93 -8.70
N PRO A 105 1.53 -13.60 -8.63
CA PRO A 105 0.69 -12.61 -9.29
C PRO A 105 0.67 -12.75 -10.82
N GLU A 106 1.79 -13.09 -11.47
CA GLU A 106 1.83 -13.32 -12.93
C GLU A 106 1.01 -14.54 -13.31
N ALA A 107 1.08 -15.60 -12.51
CA ALA A 107 0.33 -16.82 -12.75
C ALA A 107 -1.17 -16.54 -12.63
N LEU A 108 -1.59 -15.80 -11.60
CA LEU A 108 -2.97 -15.38 -11.43
C LEU A 108 -3.42 -14.48 -12.59
N ALA A 109 -2.69 -13.39 -12.86
CA ALA A 109 -3.01 -12.43 -13.91
C ALA A 109 -3.15 -13.10 -15.28
N LYS A 110 -2.23 -14.02 -15.61
CA LYS A 110 -2.30 -14.84 -16.83
C LYS A 110 -3.52 -15.75 -16.84
N SER A 111 -3.86 -16.38 -15.71
CA SER A 111 -5.02 -17.27 -15.61
C SER A 111 -6.35 -16.54 -15.83
N LEU A 112 -6.41 -15.26 -15.46
CA LEU A 112 -7.56 -14.38 -15.65
C LEU A 112 -7.60 -13.73 -17.05
N GLY A 113 -6.60 -14.01 -17.89
CA GLY A 113 -6.48 -13.46 -19.24
C GLY A 113 -6.03 -12.00 -19.27
N CYS A 114 -5.49 -11.48 -18.17
CA CYS A 114 -5.03 -10.11 -18.04
C CYS A 114 -3.53 -10.11 -17.68
N PRO A 115 -2.63 -10.42 -18.63
CA PRO A 115 -1.20 -10.41 -18.34
C PRO A 115 -0.78 -8.99 -17.95
N LEU A 116 -0.20 -8.86 -16.75
CA LEU A 116 0.41 -7.61 -16.32
C LEU A 116 1.55 -7.24 -17.29
N PRO A 117 1.80 -5.94 -17.53
CA PRO A 117 2.92 -5.50 -18.36
C PRO A 117 4.22 -6.19 -17.91
N GLU A 118 4.92 -6.80 -18.88
CA GLU A 118 6.11 -7.61 -18.62
C GLU A 118 7.10 -6.78 -17.78
N SER A 119 7.56 -7.33 -16.65
CA SER A 119 8.85 -6.90 -16.13
C SER A 119 9.83 -7.22 -17.26
N GLU A 120 10.45 -6.22 -17.88
CA GLU A 120 11.61 -6.47 -18.72
C GLU A 120 12.49 -7.47 -17.96
N SER A 121 12.83 -8.58 -18.60
CA SER A 121 13.75 -9.57 -18.03
C SER A 121 14.90 -8.84 -17.35
N PRO A 122 15.33 -9.22 -16.13
CA PRO A 122 16.22 -8.41 -15.31
C PRO A 122 17.52 -8.14 -16.06
N ALA A 123 17.57 -7.04 -16.80
CA ALA A 123 18.73 -6.61 -17.52
C ALA A 123 19.60 -5.88 -16.51
N ASP A 124 20.45 -6.63 -15.81
CA ASP A 124 21.62 -6.20 -15.02
C ASP A 124 21.48 -4.86 -14.28
N SER A 125 20.27 -4.55 -13.80
CA SER A 125 20.08 -3.47 -12.85
C SER A 125 20.51 -4.04 -11.51
N PRO A 126 21.44 -3.39 -10.78
CA PRO A 126 21.88 -3.88 -9.49
C PRO A 126 20.63 -4.10 -8.64
N ALA A 127 20.50 -5.30 -8.06
CA ALA A 127 19.35 -5.71 -7.27
C ALA A 127 18.94 -4.56 -6.34
N ARG A 128 17.83 -3.88 -6.67
CA ARG A 128 17.32 -2.80 -5.83
C ARG A 128 16.89 -3.45 -4.53
N LYS A 129 17.49 -3.05 -3.41
CA LYS A 129 17.08 -3.53 -2.10
C LYS A 129 15.59 -3.19 -1.92
N PRO A 130 14.76 -4.13 -1.41
CA PRO A 130 13.33 -3.91 -1.23
C PRO A 130 13.09 -2.70 -0.33
N LEU A 131 11.99 -1.98 -0.57
CA LEU A 131 11.50 -0.96 0.35
C LEU A 131 11.05 -1.64 1.64
N GLN A 132 11.22 -0.96 2.76
CA GLN A 132 10.75 -1.45 4.05
C GLN A 132 9.71 -0.50 4.61
N THR A 133 8.67 -1.05 5.21
CA THR A 133 7.61 -0.29 5.87
C THR A 133 7.71 -0.45 7.38
N VAL A 134 7.63 0.68 8.08
CA VAL A 134 7.53 0.75 9.54
C VAL A 134 6.42 1.73 9.88
N ALA A 135 5.55 1.37 10.83
CA ALA A 135 4.50 2.24 11.29
C ALA A 135 4.69 2.73 12.73
N LEU A 136 4.25 3.96 12.99
CA LEU A 136 4.02 4.50 14.33
C LEU A 136 2.51 4.67 14.53
N ALA A 137 1.94 4.05 15.55
CA ALA A 137 0.56 4.27 15.98
C ALA A 137 0.52 5.08 17.28
N GLU A 138 0.12 6.34 17.20
CA GLU A 138 0.01 7.22 18.37
C GLU A 138 -1.19 6.80 19.25
N GLY A 139 -0.98 6.69 20.56
CA GLY A 139 -2.05 6.38 21.51
C GLY A 139 -2.53 4.91 21.51
N VAL A 140 -1.71 4.01 20.98
CA VAL A 140 -1.91 2.55 21.00
C VAL A 140 -0.75 1.90 21.74
N HIS A 141 -1.05 0.87 22.54
CA HIS A 141 -0.05 0.06 23.23
C HIS A 141 0.16 -1.31 22.58
N GLU A 142 1.35 -1.89 22.78
CA GLU A 142 1.75 -3.18 22.19
C GLU A 142 0.70 -4.29 22.39
N GLN A 143 0.21 -4.47 23.63
CA GLN A 143 -0.74 -5.54 23.95
C GLN A 143 -2.11 -5.36 23.28
N GLU A 144 -2.55 -4.10 23.12
CA GLU A 144 -3.82 -3.77 22.50
C GLU A 144 -3.75 -4.00 21.00
N ALA A 145 -2.69 -3.52 20.35
CA ALA A 145 -2.45 -3.76 18.94
C ALA A 145 -2.29 -5.24 18.62
N ARG A 146 -1.50 -5.97 19.42
CA ARG A 146 -1.34 -7.42 19.23
C ARG A 146 -2.69 -8.14 19.25
N ARG A 147 -3.53 -7.84 20.23
CA ARG A 147 -4.87 -8.44 20.32
C ARG A 147 -5.73 -8.08 19.10
N ALA A 148 -5.73 -6.82 18.69
CA ALA A 148 -6.50 -6.37 17.53
C ALA A 148 -6.06 -7.09 16.25
N LEU A 149 -4.75 -7.25 16.04
CA LEU A 149 -4.20 -7.96 14.88
C LEU A 149 -4.50 -9.46 14.91
N GLU A 150 -4.45 -10.11 16.09
CA GLU A 150 -4.85 -11.52 16.26
C GLU A 150 -6.35 -11.73 16.04
N GLU A 151 -7.19 -10.81 16.53
CA GLU A 151 -8.64 -10.83 16.30
C GLU A 151 -8.99 -10.65 14.82
N ASP A 152 -8.21 -9.84 14.11
CA ASP A 152 -8.39 -9.60 12.67
C ASP A 152 -7.94 -10.80 11.84
N ALA A 153 -6.78 -11.37 12.15
CA ALA A 153 -6.28 -12.59 11.51
C ALA A 153 -7.16 -13.82 11.79
N GLY A 154 -7.97 -13.80 12.85
CA GLY A 154 -8.78 -14.94 13.29
C GLY A 154 -7.97 -16.06 13.96
N GLU A 155 -6.65 -15.88 14.10
CA GLU A 155 -5.73 -16.81 14.75
C GLU A 155 -4.57 -16.07 15.44
N PRO A 156 -3.89 -16.72 16.42
CA PRO A 156 -2.73 -16.12 17.08
C PRO A 156 -1.58 -15.84 16.09
N LEU A 157 -0.97 -14.66 16.20
CA LEU A 157 0.14 -14.28 15.35
C LEU A 157 1.37 -15.16 15.62
N PRO A 158 2.02 -15.70 14.57
CA PRO A 158 3.27 -16.43 14.73
C PRO A 158 4.33 -15.59 15.44
N PRO A 159 5.18 -16.20 16.29
CA PRO A 159 6.29 -15.49 16.92
C PRO A 159 7.20 -14.83 15.89
N GLY A 160 7.47 -13.54 16.05
CA GLY A 160 8.34 -12.77 15.14
C GLY A 160 7.66 -12.27 13.86
N HIS A 161 6.36 -12.50 13.68
CA HIS A 161 5.60 -11.99 12.53
C HIS A 161 5.64 -10.44 12.49
N TYR A 162 5.36 -9.80 13.62
CA TYR A 162 5.59 -8.38 13.84
C TYR A 162 6.53 -8.13 15.01
N ARG A 163 7.42 -7.16 14.83
CA ARG A 163 8.12 -6.46 15.91
C ARG A 163 7.23 -5.29 16.35
N LEU A 164 6.59 -5.48 17.50
CA LEU A 164 5.78 -4.46 18.17
C LEU A 164 6.60 -3.92 19.34
N GLU A 165 6.81 -2.59 19.40
CA GLU A 165 7.65 -1.97 20.43
C GLU A 165 7.00 -0.67 20.93
N ASP A 166 6.63 -0.64 22.22
CA ASP A 166 6.14 0.59 22.86
C ASP A 166 7.25 1.65 22.89
N SER A 167 6.90 2.86 22.43
CA SER A 167 7.77 4.04 22.48
C SER A 167 7.07 5.21 23.19
N PRO A 168 7.81 6.25 23.62
CA PRO A 168 7.20 7.45 24.19
C PRO A 168 6.23 8.18 23.24
N ARG A 169 6.28 7.90 21.93
CA ARG A 169 5.41 8.51 20.91
C ARG A 169 4.22 7.63 20.53
N GLY A 170 4.14 6.40 21.04
CA GLY A 170 3.14 5.40 20.66
C GLY A 170 3.79 4.07 20.30
N LEU A 171 3.02 3.18 19.68
CA LEU A 171 3.50 1.87 19.28
C LEU A 171 4.25 1.92 17.96
N LEU A 172 5.46 1.36 17.93
CA LEU A 172 6.17 1.07 16.69
C LEU A 172 5.81 -0.34 16.20
N ILE A 173 5.55 -0.44 14.90
CA ILE A 173 5.21 -1.69 14.20
C ILE A 173 6.22 -1.84 13.06
N ALA A 174 7.02 -2.89 13.11
CA ALA A 174 7.91 -3.27 12.03
C ALA A 174 7.77 -4.77 11.74
N SER A 175 8.14 -5.18 10.54
CA SER A 175 8.19 -6.60 10.23
C SER A 175 9.43 -7.23 10.84
N GLY A 176 9.35 -8.52 11.18
CA GLY A 176 10.53 -9.30 11.55
C GLY A 176 11.40 -9.68 10.34
N THR A 177 10.81 -9.92 9.18
CA THR A 177 11.50 -10.48 7.99
C THR A 177 11.06 -9.88 6.65
N GLY A 178 10.30 -8.78 6.62
CA GLY A 178 9.77 -8.18 5.39
C GLY A 178 8.97 -6.89 5.59
N ASP A 179 7.77 -6.83 5.00
CA ASP A 179 6.79 -5.74 5.15
C ASP A 179 5.86 -5.98 6.37
N ILE A 180 5.23 -4.91 6.90
CA ILE A 180 4.26 -5.03 8.00
C ILE A 180 2.87 -5.48 7.50
N GLY A 181 2.70 -5.67 6.19
CA GLY A 181 1.40 -5.94 5.58
C GLY A 181 0.42 -4.85 5.99
N TYR A 182 -0.74 -5.24 6.50
CA TYR A 182 -1.81 -4.32 6.88
C TYR A 182 -1.89 -3.99 8.35
N ALA A 183 -0.82 -4.22 9.09
CA ALA A 183 -0.83 -3.98 10.52
C ALA A 183 -1.09 -2.51 10.86
N ASP A 184 -0.58 -1.58 10.04
CA ASP A 184 -0.81 -0.13 10.17
C ASP A 184 -2.27 0.26 9.93
N MET A 185 -2.88 -0.23 8.85
CA MET A 185 -4.27 0.03 8.49
C MET A 185 -5.24 -0.62 9.50
N THR A 186 -5.01 -1.90 9.82
CA THR A 186 -5.80 -2.65 10.81
C THR A 186 -5.78 -1.93 12.17
N VAL A 187 -4.61 -1.48 12.61
CA VAL A 187 -4.49 -0.69 13.85
C VAL A 187 -5.23 0.64 13.72
N SER A 188 -5.17 1.32 12.57
CA SER A 188 -5.92 2.57 12.36
C SER A 188 -7.44 2.37 12.44
N GLU A 189 -7.96 1.27 11.88
CA GLU A 189 -9.38 0.93 11.90
C GLU A 189 -9.87 0.55 13.31
N ARG A 190 -9.11 -0.32 13.98
CA ARG A 190 -9.45 -0.85 15.31
C ARG A 190 -9.31 0.19 16.42
N PHE A 191 -8.47 1.21 16.21
CA PHE A 191 -8.26 2.32 17.15
C PHE A 191 -8.60 3.67 16.50
N PRO A 192 -9.89 4.04 16.40
CA PRO A 192 -10.35 5.28 15.74
C PRO A 192 -9.79 6.59 16.29
N HIS A 193 -9.23 6.57 17.51
CA HIS A 193 -8.58 7.71 18.16
C HIS A 193 -7.09 7.81 17.81
N ALA A 194 -6.49 6.76 17.27
CA ALA A 194 -5.09 6.72 16.90
C ALA A 194 -4.85 7.49 15.60
N THR A 195 -3.66 8.07 15.48
CA THR A 195 -3.11 8.50 14.19
C THR A 195 -1.94 7.57 13.90
N VAL A 196 -1.99 6.92 12.74
CA VAL A 196 -0.97 5.95 12.32
C VAL A 196 -0.15 6.56 11.19
N TYR A 197 1.16 6.54 11.32
CA TYR A 197 2.12 6.99 10.32
C TYR A 197 2.84 5.77 9.77
N ALA A 198 2.50 5.34 8.56
CA ALA A 198 3.19 4.28 7.86
C ALA A 198 4.32 4.88 7.01
N VAL A 199 5.56 4.51 7.31
CA VAL A 199 6.74 5.01 6.62
C VAL A 199 7.32 3.89 5.76
N THR A 200 7.29 4.07 4.44
CA THR A 200 7.89 3.14 3.48
C THR A 200 9.13 3.80 2.89
N ALA A 201 10.30 3.19 3.03
CA ALA A 201 11.55 3.80 2.58
C ALA A 201 12.58 2.79 2.04
N SER A 202 13.44 3.28 1.16
CA SER A 202 14.65 2.56 0.75
C SER A 202 15.73 2.64 1.84
N PRO A 203 16.71 1.72 1.88
CA PRO A 203 17.75 1.72 2.92
C PRO A 203 18.61 2.99 3.01
N ASN A 204 18.72 3.72 1.89
CA ASN A 204 19.41 5.00 1.78
C ASN A 204 18.48 6.23 1.88
N LEU A 205 17.18 6.01 2.11
CA LEU A 205 16.13 7.03 2.17
C LEU A 205 16.01 7.90 0.91
N GLU A 206 16.56 7.46 -0.22
CA GLU A 206 16.36 8.12 -1.52
C GLU A 206 14.90 8.05 -1.96
N MET A 207 14.24 6.94 -1.64
CA MET A 207 12.78 6.78 -1.73
C MET A 207 12.25 6.79 -0.30
N PHE A 208 11.34 7.71 0.00
CA PHE A 208 10.78 7.89 1.32
C PHE A 208 9.34 8.38 1.23
N PHE A 209 8.44 7.59 1.78
CA PHE A 209 7.01 7.85 1.77
C PHE A 209 6.47 7.78 3.19
N VAL A 210 5.54 8.67 3.50
CA VAL A 210 4.75 8.60 4.73
C VAL A 210 3.29 8.65 4.35
N THR A 211 2.54 7.62 4.70
CA THR A 211 1.08 7.62 4.62
C THR A 211 0.51 7.80 6.02
N VAL A 212 -0.38 8.76 6.19
CA VAL A 212 -1.03 9.03 7.47
C VAL A 212 -2.43 8.44 7.44
N PHE A 213 -2.72 7.51 8.34
CA PHE A 213 -4.02 6.88 8.48
C PHE A 213 -4.75 7.37 9.74
N ARG A 214 -6.07 7.53 9.62
CA ARG A 214 -6.98 7.77 10.73
C ARG A 214 -8.30 7.04 10.45
N LYS A 215 -8.74 6.17 11.38
CA LYS A 215 -9.96 5.36 11.23
C LYS A 215 -9.93 4.47 9.97
N GLY A 216 -8.77 3.94 9.62
CA GLY A 216 -8.57 3.15 8.39
C GLY A 216 -8.43 3.97 7.11
N GLU A 217 -8.85 5.24 7.12
CA GLU A 217 -8.71 6.10 5.96
C GLU A 217 -7.32 6.73 5.91
N SER A 218 -6.67 6.68 4.75
CA SER A 218 -5.47 7.47 4.50
C SER A 218 -5.85 8.91 4.21
N ILE A 219 -5.40 9.83 5.06
CA ILE A 219 -5.80 11.24 5.01
C ILE A 219 -4.72 12.17 4.43
N GLU A 220 -3.44 11.82 4.55
CA GLU A 220 -2.32 12.66 4.09
C GLU A 220 -1.17 11.78 3.58
N LYS A 221 -0.39 12.30 2.63
CA LYS A 221 0.84 11.66 2.15
C LYS A 221 2.01 12.63 2.11
N PHE A 222 3.18 12.18 2.53
CA PHE A 222 4.47 12.83 2.25
C PHE A 222 5.29 11.92 1.34
N ALA A 223 6.00 12.49 0.37
CA ALA A 223 6.82 11.73 -0.54
C ALA A 223 8.10 12.48 -0.91
N GLN A 224 9.22 11.75 -0.86
CA GLN A 224 10.52 12.19 -1.35
C GLN A 224 11.15 11.06 -2.18
N PRO A 225 11.50 11.30 -3.46
CA PRO A 225 11.25 12.52 -4.23
C PRO A 225 9.75 12.81 -4.34
N LYS A 226 9.41 14.10 -4.51
CA LYS A 226 8.01 14.47 -4.71
C LYS A 226 7.51 13.86 -6.02
N PRO A 227 6.37 13.16 -6.00
CA PRO A 227 5.78 12.64 -7.20
C PRO A 227 5.30 13.81 -8.07
N ALA A 228 5.21 13.57 -9.37
CA ALA A 228 4.66 14.55 -10.30
C ALA A 228 3.15 14.74 -10.07
N ILE A 229 2.48 13.67 -9.63
CA ILE A 229 1.04 13.58 -9.41
C ILE A 229 0.82 12.74 -8.14
N SER A 230 -0.13 13.11 -7.29
CA SER A 230 -0.50 12.28 -6.15
C SER A 230 -2.02 12.26 -6.04
N SER A 231 -2.58 11.06 -5.91
CA SER A 231 -4.02 10.86 -5.67
C SER A 231 -4.52 11.46 -4.36
N ARG A 232 -3.62 11.84 -3.44
CA ARG A 232 -3.95 12.34 -2.10
C ARG A 232 -3.28 13.69 -1.82
N PRO A 233 -3.79 14.48 -0.84
CA PRO A 233 -3.14 15.71 -0.44
C PRO A 233 -1.69 15.45 -0.03
N THR A 234 -0.76 15.85 -0.90
CA THR A 234 0.67 15.74 -0.61
C THR A 234 1.07 16.86 0.34
N VAL A 235 1.38 16.50 1.58
CA VAL A 235 1.86 17.45 2.57
C VAL A 235 3.35 17.69 2.36
N ASN A 236 3.79 18.92 2.64
CA ASN A 236 5.20 19.31 2.53
C ASN A 236 6.01 18.96 3.78
N GLU A 237 5.34 18.56 4.86
CA GLU A 237 5.96 18.26 6.14
C GLU A 237 5.14 17.25 6.94
N ILE A 238 5.82 16.42 7.71
CA ILE A 238 5.22 15.50 8.69
C ILE A 238 5.72 15.94 10.06
N LYS A 239 4.80 16.19 10.99
CA LYS A 239 5.12 16.71 12.34
C LYS A 239 6.02 17.97 12.31
N GLY A 240 5.88 18.80 11.27
CA GLY A 240 6.67 20.03 11.08
C GLY A 240 8.05 19.83 10.43
N GLU A 241 8.41 18.60 10.06
CA GLU A 241 9.71 18.26 9.48
C GLU A 241 9.61 17.91 8.00
N ARG A 242 10.67 18.22 7.24
CA ARG A 242 10.68 18.14 5.76
C ARG A 242 11.71 17.19 5.17
N SER A 243 12.68 16.72 5.95
CA SER A 243 13.67 15.75 5.47
C SER A 243 13.38 14.37 6.05
N PRO A 244 13.63 13.27 5.30
CA PRO A 244 13.39 11.90 5.76
C PRO A 244 13.96 11.64 7.15
N GLU A 245 15.20 12.04 7.43
CA GLU A 245 15.87 11.80 8.71
C GLU A 245 15.20 12.56 9.86
N ARG A 246 14.77 13.80 9.60
CA ARG A 246 14.07 14.62 10.58
C ARG A 246 12.66 14.10 10.85
N ILE A 247 11.97 13.63 9.82
CA ILE A 247 10.65 13.01 9.93
C ILE A 247 10.75 11.72 10.75
N LEU A 248 11.71 10.84 10.46
CA LEU A 248 11.96 9.62 11.24
C LEU A 248 12.22 9.96 12.72
N ALA A 249 13.06 10.95 13.01
CA ALA A 249 13.33 11.40 14.39
C ALA A 249 12.09 11.99 15.08
N ALA A 250 11.24 12.71 14.34
CA ALA A 250 9.97 13.25 14.83
C ALA A 250 8.92 12.16 15.07
N LEU A 251 8.98 11.05 14.34
CA LEU A 251 8.15 9.88 14.58
C LEU A 251 8.77 8.91 15.60
N GLY A 252 10.04 9.11 15.97
CA GLY A 252 10.76 8.19 16.85
C GLY A 252 11.06 6.83 16.20
N ILE A 253 11.00 6.75 14.87
CA ILE A 253 11.31 5.55 14.10
C ILE A 253 12.84 5.50 13.88
N PRO A 254 13.52 4.44 14.32
CA PRO A 254 14.97 4.32 14.10
C PRO A 254 15.31 4.08 12.62
N ALA A 255 16.23 4.86 12.06
CA ALA A 255 16.59 4.77 10.64
C ALA A 255 17.26 3.43 10.28
N GLU A 256 17.88 2.77 11.25
CA GLU A 256 18.44 1.43 11.12
C GLU A 256 17.39 0.36 10.79
N TRP A 257 16.10 0.59 11.06
CA TRP A 257 15.05 -0.36 10.71
C TRP A 257 14.79 -0.44 9.20
N PHE A 258 15.32 0.51 8.43
CA PHE A 258 15.30 0.48 6.96
C PHE A 258 16.61 -0.06 6.36
N ARG A 259 17.64 -0.26 7.19
CA ARG A 259 18.96 -0.70 6.75
C ARG A 259 19.01 -2.23 6.78
N ASN A 260 18.74 -2.85 5.63
CA ASN A 260 19.11 -4.25 5.39
C ASN A 260 20.64 -4.40 5.53
N GLU A 261 21.11 -4.86 6.70
CA GLU A 261 22.43 -5.48 6.87
C GLU A 261 22.42 -6.92 6.36
#